data_AF-A0A2I1H5Y3-F1
#
_entry.id   AF-A0A2I1H5Y3-F1
#
_cell.length_a   1.000
_cell.length_b   1.000
_cell.length_c   1.000
_cell.angle_alpha   90.00
_cell.angle_beta   90.00
_cell.angle_gamma   90.00
#
_symmetry.space_group_name_H-M   'P 1'
#
loop_
_entity.id
_entity.type
_entity.pdbx_description
1 polymer ?
#
loop_
_entity_poly.entity_id
_entity_poly.type
_entity_poly.pdbx_seq_one_letter_code
_entity_poly.pdbx_strand_id
1 'polypeptide(L)'
;MKNCQECGRNDIDYYCKPCNSVHFRNNFIHWTSGDSNLDKLIQNSQLNATSSWKLIEWIEYSNLENIELIAHGGFGSVYKAIWKDGPLKEVEQAWDLNKSEWKRKNKMEVAVKKFQNAINVSSDFLNEVNFNLKMNDEVNCNDIVQIYGVTCDPQNGEYAIVTEFKNGGDLRKIIKKNYSNLTWKIIIEILRRISVGLDSL
;
A
#
# COMPACT_ATOMS: atom_id res chain seq x y z
N MET A 1 12.53 26.50 4.32
CA MET A 1 12.96 25.38 3.45
C MET A 1 13.76 24.42 4.30
N LYS A 2 13.45 23.13 4.22
CA LYS A 2 14.27 22.09 4.86
C LYS A 2 15.17 21.48 3.79
N ASN A 3 16.39 21.15 4.17
CA ASN A 3 17.40 20.64 3.25
C ASN A 3 17.53 19.14 3.46
N CYS A 4 17.68 18.38 2.38
CA CYS A 4 18.02 16.96 2.48
C CYS A 4 19.36 16.81 3.23
N GLN A 5 19.39 15.93 4.24
CA GLN A 5 20.59 15.70 5.06
C GLN A 5 21.72 15.02 4.27
N GLU A 6 21.40 14.33 3.19
CA GLU A 6 22.36 13.58 2.38
C GLU A 6 22.96 14.43 1.24
N CYS A 7 22.12 15.13 0.46
CA CYS A 7 22.59 15.89 -0.72
C CYS A 7 22.51 17.42 -0.58
N GLY A 8 21.98 17.95 0.53
CA GLY A 8 21.89 19.39 0.79
C GLY A 8 20.89 20.16 -0.07
N ARG A 9 20.14 19.49 -0.96
CA ARG A 9 19.13 20.13 -1.83
C ARG A 9 17.94 20.63 -1.02
N ASN A 10 17.42 21.78 -1.43
CA ASN A 10 16.17 22.34 -0.92
C ASN A 10 15.00 21.61 -1.59
N ASP A 11 14.69 20.38 -1.16
CA ASP A 11 13.52 19.69 -1.67
C ASP A 11 12.26 20.31 -1.05
N ILE A 12 11.34 20.69 -1.93
CA ILE A 12 10.15 21.50 -1.61
C ILE A 12 9.14 20.72 -0.76
N ASP A 13 9.34 19.41 -0.58
CA ASP A 13 8.52 18.54 0.24
C ASP A 13 9.40 17.52 1.00
N TYR A 14 8.86 16.98 2.09
CA TYR A 14 9.47 16.11 3.11
C TYR A 14 10.08 14.78 2.60
N TYR A 15 10.48 14.68 1.34
CA TYR A 15 10.98 13.47 0.69
C TYR A 15 12.00 13.84 -0.41
N CYS A 16 13.27 13.45 -0.23
CA CYS A 16 14.30 13.67 -1.24
C CYS A 16 14.24 12.58 -2.32
N LYS A 17 13.50 12.85 -3.40
CA LYS A 17 13.37 11.91 -4.52
C LYS A 17 14.73 11.46 -5.08
N PRO A 18 15.69 12.36 -5.41
CA PRO A 18 16.99 11.94 -5.95
C PRO A 18 17.76 10.96 -5.05
N CYS A 19 17.85 11.23 -3.74
CA CYS A 19 18.55 10.35 -2.79
C CYS A 19 17.80 9.03 -2.61
N ASN A 20 16.49 9.06 -2.38
CA ASN A 20 15.70 7.85 -2.19
C ASN A 20 15.72 6.96 -3.44
N SER A 21 15.68 7.53 -4.65
CA SER A 21 15.81 6.77 -5.90
C SER A 21 17.16 6.03 -6.00
N VAL A 22 18.25 6.58 -5.47
CA VAL A 22 19.55 5.90 -5.42
C VAL A 22 19.50 4.72 -4.45
N HIS A 23 18.97 4.91 -3.24
CA HIS A 23 18.83 3.84 -2.25
C HIS A 23 17.95 2.71 -2.75
N PHE A 24 16.82 3.02 -3.40
CA PHE A 24 15.99 2.01 -4.04
C PHE A 24 16.74 1.25 -5.14
N ARG A 25 17.41 1.96 -6.05
CA ARG A 25 18.16 1.33 -7.14
C ARG A 25 19.23 0.36 -6.63
N ASN A 26 19.94 0.75 -5.58
CA ASN A 26 20.95 -0.11 -4.96
C ASN A 26 20.33 -1.36 -4.33
N ASN A 27 19.07 -1.30 -3.90
CA ASN A 27 18.37 -2.42 -3.28
C ASN A 27 17.68 -3.37 -4.28
N PHE A 28 17.55 -3.00 -5.57
CA PHE A 28 16.87 -3.84 -6.56
C PHE A 28 17.52 -5.21 -6.80
N ILE A 29 18.81 -5.35 -6.48
CA ILE A 29 19.52 -6.63 -6.58
C ILE A 29 19.18 -7.60 -5.43
N HIS A 30 18.54 -7.12 -4.37
CA HIS A 30 18.29 -7.89 -3.15
C HIS A 30 16.90 -8.53 -3.09
N TRP A 31 16.05 -8.28 -4.07
CA TRP A 31 14.71 -8.88 -4.15
C TRP A 31 14.27 -9.02 -5.61
N THR A 32 13.36 -9.97 -5.85
CA THR A 32 12.61 -10.11 -7.09
C THR A 32 11.28 -10.77 -6.76
N SER A 33 10.22 -10.40 -7.48
CA SER A 33 8.94 -11.08 -7.39
C SER A 33 8.92 -12.41 -8.14
N GLY A 34 9.93 -12.69 -8.96
CA GLY A 34 9.92 -13.78 -9.94
C GLY A 34 9.19 -13.42 -11.25
N ASP A 35 8.68 -12.20 -11.39
CA ASP A 35 8.03 -11.70 -12.61
C ASP A 35 8.61 -10.32 -13.00
N SER A 36 9.21 -10.24 -14.19
CA SER A 36 9.93 -9.04 -14.61
C SER A 36 9.03 -7.83 -14.89
N ASN A 37 7.76 -8.04 -15.25
CA ASN A 37 6.81 -6.94 -15.47
C ASN A 37 6.37 -6.34 -14.14
N LEU A 38 6.10 -7.20 -13.14
CA LEU A 38 5.79 -6.77 -11.79
C LEU A 38 6.99 -6.08 -11.12
N ASP A 39 8.19 -6.65 -11.24
CA ASP A 39 9.43 -6.03 -10.76
C ASP A 39 9.61 -4.63 -11.34
N LYS A 40 9.44 -4.48 -12.67
CA LYS A 40 9.53 -3.19 -13.34
C LYS A 40 8.47 -2.20 -12.85
N LEU A 41 7.24 -2.65 -12.59
CA LEU A 41 6.18 -1.81 -12.04
C LEU A 41 6.56 -1.29 -10.64
N ILE A 42 6.99 -2.18 -9.75
CA ILE A 42 7.39 -1.83 -8.37
C ILE A 42 8.58 -0.87 -8.39
N GLN A 43 9.63 -1.19 -9.15
CA GLN A 43 10.82 -0.35 -9.30
C GLN A 43 10.47 1.04 -9.85
N ASN A 44 9.61 1.12 -10.87
CA ASN A 44 9.15 2.40 -11.42
C ASN A 44 8.37 3.22 -10.37
N SER A 45 7.56 2.60 -9.53
CA SER A 45 6.86 3.30 -8.45
C SER A 45 7.85 3.92 -7.45
N GLN A 46 8.87 3.16 -7.04
CA GLN A 46 9.87 3.57 -6.06
C GLN A 46 10.80 4.67 -6.60
N LEU A 47 11.19 4.61 -7.87
CA LEU A 47 12.02 5.63 -8.52
C LEU A 47 11.26 6.93 -8.76
N ASN A 48 9.96 6.88 -9.00
CA ASN A 48 9.17 8.06 -9.37
C ASN A 48 8.45 8.74 -8.20
N ALA A 49 8.31 8.04 -7.07
CA ALA A 49 7.60 8.56 -5.91
C ALA A 49 8.16 9.88 -5.40
N THR A 50 7.24 10.72 -4.94
CA THR A 50 7.50 12.02 -4.30
C THR A 50 7.21 11.99 -2.80
N SER A 51 6.75 10.86 -2.28
CA SER A 51 6.56 10.59 -0.86
C SER A 51 6.59 9.08 -0.59
N SER A 52 6.74 8.69 0.68
CA SER A 52 6.82 7.27 1.06
C SER A 52 5.51 6.50 0.92
N TRP A 53 4.36 7.19 0.80
CA TRP A 53 3.05 6.55 0.59
C TRP A 53 2.65 6.44 -0.89
N LYS A 54 3.36 7.10 -1.79
CA LYS A 54 3.13 7.10 -3.26
C LYS A 54 3.91 6.02 -4.01
N LEU A 55 4.48 5.06 -3.29
CA LEU A 55 5.16 3.90 -3.85
C LEU A 55 4.54 2.62 -3.31
N ILE A 56 4.90 1.51 -3.94
CA ILE A 56 4.61 0.17 -3.43
C ILE A 56 5.90 -0.62 -3.21
N GLU A 57 5.82 -1.63 -2.35
CA GLU A 57 6.92 -2.51 -2.01
C GLU A 57 6.66 -3.94 -2.53
N TRP A 58 7.73 -4.64 -2.88
CA TRP A 58 7.70 -6.09 -2.85
C TRP A 58 7.75 -6.53 -1.39
N ILE A 59 6.69 -7.19 -0.92
CA ILE A 59 6.56 -7.65 0.45
C ILE A 59 6.79 -9.14 0.45
N GLU A 60 7.95 -9.55 0.97
CA GLU A 60 8.26 -10.96 1.18
C GLU A 60 7.13 -11.63 1.99
N TYR A 61 6.62 -12.76 1.52
CA TYR A 61 5.47 -13.40 2.16
C TYR A 61 5.79 -13.84 3.60
N SER A 62 7.04 -14.21 3.85
CA SER A 62 7.57 -14.51 5.19
C SER A 62 7.51 -13.31 6.15
N ASN A 63 7.27 -12.11 5.63
CA ASN A 63 7.10 -10.89 6.40
C ASN A 63 5.66 -10.66 6.88
N LEU A 64 4.73 -11.51 6.48
CA LEU A 64 3.32 -11.53 6.88
C LEU A 64 3.08 -12.66 7.90
N GLU A 65 2.41 -12.33 9.01
CA GLU A 65 2.06 -13.25 10.09
C GLU A 65 0.54 -13.30 10.29
N ASN A 66 0.05 -14.35 10.97
CA ASN A 66 -1.35 -14.47 11.40
C ASN A 66 -2.35 -14.24 10.25
N ILE A 67 -2.09 -14.87 9.11
CA ILE A 67 -2.91 -14.75 7.90
C ILE A 67 -4.24 -15.50 8.11
N GLU A 68 -5.34 -14.75 8.19
CA GLU A 68 -6.68 -15.24 8.51
C GLU A 68 -7.66 -14.84 7.40
N LEU A 69 -8.42 -15.80 6.84
CA LEU A 69 -9.46 -15.50 5.84
C LEU A 69 -10.61 -14.71 6.50
N ILE A 70 -10.91 -13.52 6.00
CA ILE A 70 -11.98 -12.67 6.53
C ILE A 70 -13.16 -12.50 5.58
N ALA A 71 -12.95 -12.68 4.28
CA ALA A 71 -13.99 -12.61 3.28
C ALA A 71 -13.63 -13.43 2.05
N HIS A 72 -14.64 -14.03 1.43
CA HIS A 72 -14.54 -14.69 0.14
C HIS A 72 -15.68 -14.17 -0.76
N GLY A 73 -15.38 -13.95 -2.04
CA GLY A 73 -16.34 -13.46 -3.02
C GLY A 73 -16.01 -13.93 -4.43
N GLY A 74 -16.80 -13.49 -5.41
CA GLY A 74 -16.68 -13.94 -6.80
C GLY A 74 -15.33 -13.63 -7.46
N PHE A 75 -14.60 -12.64 -6.95
CA PHE A 75 -13.31 -12.20 -7.51
C PHE A 75 -12.09 -12.75 -6.76
N GLY A 76 -12.30 -13.45 -5.64
CA GLY A 76 -11.21 -13.97 -4.82
C GLY A 76 -11.48 -13.91 -3.32
N SER A 77 -10.38 -13.91 -2.55
CA SER A 77 -10.40 -13.97 -1.10
C SER A 77 -9.61 -12.81 -0.50
N VAL A 78 -10.08 -12.31 0.64
CA VAL A 78 -9.38 -11.30 1.43
C VAL A 78 -8.99 -11.91 2.75
N TYR A 79 -7.71 -11.79 3.08
CA TYR A 79 -7.14 -12.23 4.34
C TYR A 79 -6.71 -11.01 5.14
N LYS A 80 -6.88 -11.08 6.46
CA LYS A 80 -6.21 -10.18 7.40
C LYS A 80 -4.88 -10.79 7.76
N ALA A 81 -3.82 -9.99 7.77
CA ALA A 81 -2.49 -10.42 8.19
C ALA A 81 -1.82 -9.32 9.00
N ILE A 82 -0.71 -9.66 9.64
CA ILE A 82 0.16 -8.69 10.29
C ILE A 82 1.45 -8.56 9.49
N TRP A 83 1.75 -7.38 8.98
CA TRP A 83 3.03 -7.08 8.36
C TRP A 83 4.03 -6.66 9.42
N LYS A 84 5.08 -7.48 9.66
CA LYS A 84 6.08 -7.27 10.74
C LYS A 84 6.76 -5.92 10.67
N ASP A 85 7.17 -5.56 9.46
CA ASP A 85 7.98 -4.39 9.18
C ASP A 85 7.12 -3.12 9.06
N GLY A 86 5.94 -3.27 8.46
CA GLY A 86 5.08 -2.15 8.07
C GLY A 86 5.68 -1.30 6.94
N PRO A 87 4.91 -0.32 6.44
CA PRO A 87 5.35 0.56 5.38
C PRO A 87 6.44 1.51 5.87
N LEU A 88 7.12 2.13 4.92
CA LEU A 88 8.07 3.21 5.17
C LEU A 88 7.43 4.34 6.01
N LYS A 89 8.18 4.88 6.99
CA LYS A 89 7.73 6.03 7.78
C LYS A 89 7.66 7.28 6.91
N GLU A 90 6.61 8.06 7.15
CA GLU A 90 6.37 9.37 6.53
C GLU A 90 7.17 10.44 7.28
N VAL A 91 8.48 10.48 7.03
CA VAL A 91 9.40 11.43 7.67
C VAL A 91 10.39 11.98 6.64
N GLU A 92 10.93 13.16 6.93
CA GLU A 92 11.87 13.92 6.06
C GLU A 92 13.02 13.08 5.50
N GLN A 93 13.51 12.15 6.33
CA GLN A 93 14.62 11.27 6.02
C GLN A 93 14.21 9.84 6.41
N ALA A 94 13.43 9.22 5.53
CA ALA A 94 12.95 7.84 5.69
C ALA A 94 14.12 6.84 5.63
N TRP A 95 15.14 7.10 4.82
CA TRP A 95 16.37 6.31 4.82
C TRP A 95 17.31 6.76 5.95
N ASP A 96 17.65 5.85 6.87
CA ASP A 96 18.59 6.11 7.95
C ASP A 96 20.03 5.97 7.44
N LEU A 97 20.75 7.09 7.33
CA LEU A 97 22.12 7.13 6.82
C LEU A 97 23.12 6.37 7.71
N ASN A 98 22.88 6.29 9.02
CA ASN A 98 23.79 5.61 9.95
C ASN A 98 23.62 4.10 9.91
N LYS A 99 22.37 3.64 9.74
CA LYS A 99 22.04 2.20 9.69
C LYS A 99 22.04 1.63 8.28
N SER A 100 21.96 2.50 7.26
CA SER A 100 21.71 2.11 5.86
C SER A 100 20.46 1.24 5.73
N GLU A 101 19.38 1.69 6.37
CA GLU A 101 18.10 0.99 6.43
C GLU A 101 16.93 1.97 6.33
N TRP A 102 15.80 1.48 5.83
CA TRP A 102 14.55 2.23 5.84
C TRP A 102 13.93 2.28 7.24
N LYS A 103 13.54 3.47 7.70
CA LYS A 103 12.69 3.64 8.86
C LYS A 103 11.28 3.19 8.53
N ARG A 104 10.70 2.29 9.33
CA ARG A 104 9.37 1.71 9.09
C ARG A 104 8.37 1.99 10.20
N LYS A 105 7.07 1.99 9.89
CA LYS A 105 5.99 2.22 10.88
C LYS A 105 5.88 1.10 11.94
N ASN A 106 6.65 0.03 11.79
CA ASN A 106 6.60 -1.20 12.58
C ASN A 106 5.33 -2.01 12.30
N LYS A 107 5.18 -3.10 13.06
CA LYS A 107 4.11 -4.09 12.99
C LYS A 107 2.73 -3.45 12.86
N MET A 108 2.01 -3.78 11.79
CA MET A 108 0.63 -3.32 11.57
C MET A 108 -0.25 -4.35 10.88
N GLU A 109 -1.58 -4.23 11.06
CA GLU A 109 -2.56 -5.05 10.37
C GLU A 109 -2.72 -4.60 8.90
N VAL A 110 -2.77 -5.57 7.99
CA VAL A 110 -2.93 -5.37 6.55
C VAL A 110 -3.96 -6.34 5.98
N ALA A 111 -4.53 -5.97 4.83
CA ALA A 111 -5.39 -6.84 4.06
C ALA A 111 -4.60 -7.43 2.88
N VAL A 112 -4.60 -8.75 2.75
CA VAL A 112 -3.98 -9.48 1.64
C VAL A 112 -5.11 -9.97 0.73
N LYS A 113 -5.21 -9.38 -0.46
CA LYS A 113 -6.23 -9.68 -1.46
C LYS A 113 -5.68 -10.66 -2.49
N LYS A 114 -6.17 -11.89 -2.47
CA LYS A 114 -5.83 -12.94 -3.45
C LYS A 114 -6.93 -13.03 -4.50
N PHE A 115 -6.58 -12.91 -5.77
CA PHE A 115 -7.50 -13.08 -6.89
C PHE A 115 -7.56 -14.54 -7.32
N GLN A 116 -8.69 -14.98 -7.90
CA GLN A 116 -8.80 -16.35 -8.40
C GLN A 116 -7.72 -16.64 -9.45
N ASN A 117 -7.01 -17.76 -9.30
CA ASN A 117 -6.00 -18.24 -10.24
C ASN A 117 -4.85 -17.24 -10.53
N ALA A 118 -4.49 -16.39 -9.56
CA ALA A 118 -3.38 -15.45 -9.67
C ALA A 118 -1.99 -16.12 -9.51
N ILE A 119 -1.80 -17.32 -10.08
CA ILE A 119 -0.53 -18.08 -10.07
C ILE A 119 0.48 -17.40 -11.00
N ASN A 120 0.00 -16.78 -12.07
CA ASN A 120 0.80 -15.97 -12.98
C ASN A 120 0.36 -14.51 -12.86
N VAL A 121 1.33 -13.60 -13.01
CA VAL A 121 1.06 -12.16 -13.08
C VAL A 121 0.35 -11.85 -14.41
N SER A 122 -0.98 -11.78 -14.38
CA SER A 122 -1.79 -11.43 -15.55
C SER A 122 -1.78 -9.92 -15.83
N SER A 123 -2.19 -9.53 -17.04
CA SER A 123 -2.44 -8.12 -17.37
C SER A 123 -3.47 -7.49 -16.43
N ASP A 124 -4.49 -8.25 -16.05
CA ASP A 124 -5.56 -7.76 -15.16
C ASP A 124 -5.03 -7.51 -13.76
N PHE A 125 -4.15 -8.37 -13.26
CA PHE A 125 -3.47 -8.17 -11.99
C PHE A 125 -2.57 -6.92 -12.03
N LEU A 126 -1.75 -6.75 -13.07
CA LEU A 126 -0.91 -5.56 -13.22
C LEU A 126 -1.73 -4.27 -13.34
N ASN A 127 -2.84 -4.32 -14.07
CA ASN A 127 -3.77 -3.20 -14.20
C ASN A 127 -4.37 -2.82 -12.84
N GLU A 128 -4.78 -3.81 -12.04
CA GLU A 128 -5.30 -3.59 -10.70
C GLU A 128 -4.25 -2.97 -9.77
N VAL A 129 -3.01 -3.50 -9.76
CA VAL A 129 -1.90 -2.93 -8.97
C VAL A 129 -1.62 -1.48 -9.39
N ASN A 130 -1.57 -1.21 -10.70
CA ASN A 130 -1.31 0.12 -11.22
C ASN A 130 -2.45 1.10 -10.91
N PHE A 131 -3.71 0.63 -10.98
CA PHE A 131 -4.88 1.43 -10.63
C PHE A 131 -4.84 1.82 -9.14
N ASN A 132 -4.64 0.84 -8.25
CA ASN A 132 -4.52 1.10 -6.81
C ASN A 132 -3.31 2.02 -6.50
N LEU A 133 -2.18 1.85 -7.20
CA LEU A 133 -1.00 2.71 -7.03
C LEU A 133 -1.29 4.17 -7.42
N LYS A 134 -2.00 4.40 -8.53
CA LYS A 134 -2.41 5.77 -8.93
C LYS A 134 -3.29 6.42 -7.86
N MET A 135 -4.18 5.65 -7.25
CA MET A 135 -5.06 6.16 -6.18
C MET A 135 -4.29 6.59 -4.92
N ASN A 136 -3.08 6.08 -4.67
CA ASN A 136 -2.23 6.59 -3.58
C ASN A 136 -1.71 8.03 -3.84
N ASP A 137 -1.70 8.49 -5.11
CA ASP A 137 -1.19 9.81 -5.52
C ASP A 137 -2.25 10.92 -5.37
N GLU A 138 -3.53 10.55 -5.31
CA GLU A 138 -4.67 11.46 -5.32
C GLU A 138 -4.81 12.30 -4.04
N VAL A 139 -5.31 13.53 -4.22
CA VAL A 139 -5.39 14.59 -3.19
C VAL A 139 -6.21 14.18 -1.95
N ASN A 140 -7.07 13.16 -2.08
CA ASN A 140 -7.97 12.67 -1.03
C ASN A 140 -7.67 11.22 -0.57
N CYS A 141 -6.41 10.79 -0.62
CA CYS A 141 -5.99 9.43 -0.30
C CYS A 141 -6.47 8.90 1.08
N ASN A 142 -6.84 9.76 2.03
CA ASN A 142 -7.42 9.36 3.33
C ASN A 142 -8.77 8.63 3.23
N ASP A 143 -9.51 8.85 2.14
CA ASP A 143 -10.82 8.22 1.89
C ASP A 143 -10.72 7.00 0.95
N ILE A 144 -9.52 6.70 0.45
CA ILE A 144 -9.23 5.52 -0.38
C ILE A 144 -8.41 4.52 0.44
N VAL A 145 -8.57 3.24 0.13
CA VAL A 145 -7.75 2.19 0.75
C VAL A 145 -6.38 2.22 0.09
N GLN A 146 -5.35 2.55 0.88
CA GLN A 146 -3.98 2.61 0.39
C GLN A 146 -3.45 1.22 0.01
N ILE A 147 -2.80 1.10 -1.14
CA ILE A 147 -1.97 -0.06 -1.48
C ILE A 147 -0.58 0.10 -0.88
N TYR A 148 -0.06 -0.95 -0.26
CA TYR A 148 1.31 -0.98 0.27
C TYR A 148 2.26 -1.73 -0.64
N GLY A 149 1.78 -2.78 -1.30
CA GLY A 149 2.67 -3.68 -1.99
C GLY A 149 2.00 -4.87 -2.64
N VAL A 150 2.86 -5.75 -3.13
CA VAL A 150 2.50 -7.04 -3.70
C VAL A 150 3.33 -8.11 -3.00
N THR A 151 2.77 -9.31 -2.86
CA THR A 151 3.44 -10.48 -2.30
C THR A 151 3.11 -11.71 -3.15
N CYS A 152 3.88 -12.80 -3.00
CA CYS A 152 3.59 -14.10 -3.60
C CYS A 152 3.68 -15.19 -2.53
N ASP A 153 2.61 -15.97 -2.37
CA ASP A 153 2.57 -17.07 -1.41
C ASP A 153 3.40 -18.26 -1.94
N PRO A 154 4.50 -18.65 -1.27
CA PRO A 154 5.37 -19.71 -1.74
C PRO A 154 4.71 -21.10 -1.73
N GLN A 155 3.61 -21.29 -1.01
CA GLN A 155 2.94 -22.60 -0.93
C GLN A 155 2.15 -22.92 -2.21
N ASN A 156 1.59 -21.91 -2.87
CA ASN A 156 0.75 -22.09 -4.04
C ASN A 156 1.14 -21.22 -5.25
N GLY A 157 2.15 -20.37 -5.10
CA GLY A 157 2.63 -19.45 -6.13
C GLY A 157 1.66 -18.32 -6.45
N GLU A 158 0.65 -18.07 -5.62
CA GLU A 158 -0.35 -17.03 -5.89
C GLU A 158 0.15 -15.66 -5.47
N TYR A 159 0.10 -14.72 -6.43
CA TYR A 159 0.32 -13.31 -6.17
C TYR A 159 -0.90 -12.67 -5.47
N ALA A 160 -0.61 -11.71 -4.60
CA ALA A 160 -1.62 -11.01 -3.82
C ALA A 160 -1.28 -9.54 -3.64
N ILE A 161 -2.30 -8.70 -3.60
CA ILE A 161 -2.15 -7.27 -3.30
C ILE A 161 -2.26 -7.06 -1.79
N VAL A 162 -1.31 -6.32 -1.22
CA VAL A 162 -1.30 -5.95 0.20
C VAL A 162 -1.77 -4.50 0.33
N THR A 163 -2.86 -4.29 1.07
CA THR A 163 -3.46 -2.96 1.28
C THR A 163 -3.65 -2.67 2.77
N GLU A 164 -4.00 -1.42 3.07
CA GLU A 164 -4.50 -1.05 4.40
C GLU A 164 -5.69 -1.92 4.81
N PHE A 165 -5.71 -2.35 6.07
CA PHE A 165 -6.86 -3.03 6.66
C PHE A 165 -7.76 -2.02 7.38
N LYS A 166 -8.99 -1.84 6.88
CA LYS A 166 -10.00 -0.99 7.53
C LYS A 166 -10.80 -1.81 8.54
N ASN A 167 -10.46 -1.67 9.82
CA ASN A 167 -11.11 -2.38 10.94
C ASN A 167 -12.57 -1.97 11.21
N GLY A 168 -13.07 -0.89 10.59
CA GLY A 168 -14.46 -0.44 10.73
C GLY A 168 -15.50 -1.40 10.15
N GLY A 169 -15.09 -2.30 9.25
CA GLY A 169 -15.97 -3.24 8.58
C GLY A 169 -16.78 -2.61 7.44
N ASP A 170 -17.79 -3.35 6.96
CA ASP A 170 -18.65 -2.92 5.86
C ASP A 170 -19.72 -1.92 6.32
N LEU A 171 -19.83 -0.79 5.61
CA LEU A 171 -20.80 0.26 5.86
C LEU A 171 -22.24 -0.28 5.99
N ARG A 172 -22.63 -1.26 5.17
CA ARG A 172 -23.97 -1.85 5.25
C ARG A 172 -24.20 -2.57 6.58
N LYS A 173 -23.19 -3.26 7.09
CA LYS A 173 -23.24 -3.90 8.42
C LYS A 173 -23.26 -2.86 9.54
N ILE A 174 -22.46 -1.81 9.44
CA ILE A 174 -22.43 -0.71 10.42
C ILE A 174 -23.79 -0.04 10.52
N ILE A 175 -24.40 0.32 9.37
CA ILE A 175 -25.72 0.96 9.30
C ILE A 175 -26.77 0.06 9.95
N LYS A 176 -26.76 -1.25 9.66
CA LYS A 176 -27.69 -2.20 10.27
C LYS A 176 -27.52 -2.33 11.78
N LYS A 177 -26.26 -2.39 12.27
CA LYS A 177 -25.96 -2.58 13.69
C LYS A 177 -26.26 -1.34 14.54
N ASN A 178 -25.99 -0.16 13.99
CA ASN A 178 -26.03 1.11 14.71
C ASN A 178 -27.17 2.02 14.23
N TYR A 179 -28.23 1.46 13.65
CA TYR A 179 -29.31 2.23 13.03
C TYR A 179 -29.89 3.31 13.95
N SER A 180 -30.09 2.99 15.24
CA SER A 180 -30.61 3.92 16.26
C SER A 180 -29.70 5.11 16.56
N ASN A 181 -28.40 5.01 16.25
CA ASN A 181 -27.39 6.03 16.50
C ASN A 181 -27.07 6.85 15.25
N LEU A 182 -27.71 6.55 14.11
CA LEU A 182 -27.52 7.30 12.87
C LEU A 182 -28.26 8.64 12.95
N THR A 183 -27.49 9.70 13.08
CA THR A 183 -27.99 11.07 12.91
C THR A 183 -27.80 11.53 11.47
N TRP A 184 -28.60 12.51 11.02
CA TRP A 184 -28.40 13.13 9.70
C TRP A 184 -26.99 13.69 9.51
N LYS A 185 -26.37 14.21 10.58
CA LYS A 185 -24.98 14.67 10.56
C LYS A 185 -24.00 13.53 10.20
N ILE A 186 -24.17 12.35 10.79
CA ILE A 186 -23.34 11.16 10.48
C ILE A 186 -23.57 10.70 9.05
N ILE A 187 -24.83 10.66 8.60
CA ILE A 187 -25.19 10.24 7.24
C ILE A 187 -24.57 11.17 6.20
N ILE A 188 -24.69 12.49 6.38
CA ILE A 188 -24.11 13.47 5.46
C ILE A 188 -22.59 13.34 5.42
N GLU A 189 -21.93 13.10 6.55
CA GLU A 189 -20.48 12.92 6.57
C GLU A 189 -20.04 11.64 5.84
N ILE A 190 -20.75 10.53 6.01
CA ILE A 190 -20.49 9.29 5.26
C ILE A 190 -20.66 9.55 3.76
N LEU A 191 -21.76 10.18 3.34
CA LEU A 191 -22.02 10.49 1.93
C LEU A 191 -20.94 11.42 1.36
N ARG A 192 -20.54 12.47 2.09
CA ARG A 192 -19.49 13.39 1.69
C ARG A 192 -18.16 12.66 1.45
N ARG A 193 -17.75 11.77 2.36
CA ARG A 193 -16.51 10.97 2.23
C ARG A 193 -16.56 9.99 1.05
N ILE A 194 -17.71 9.35 0.83
CA ILE A 194 -17.91 8.48 -0.34
C ILE A 194 -17.82 9.30 -1.64
N SER A 195 -18.49 10.45 -1.70
CA SER A 195 -18.43 11.34 -2.88
C SER A 195 -17.00 11.81 -3.17
N VAL A 196 -16.25 12.20 -2.14
CA VAL A 196 -14.84 12.60 -2.28
C VAL A 196 -13.97 11.45 -2.81
N GLY A 197 -14.14 10.24 -2.28
CA GLY A 197 -13.41 9.07 -2.76
C GLY A 197 -13.77 8.69 -4.21
N LEU A 198 -15.03 8.83 -4.60
CA LEU A 198 -15.49 8.54 -5.97
C LEU A 198 -15.05 9.60 -6.98
N ASP A 199 -14.95 10.86 -6.59
CA ASP A 199 -14.43 11.95 -7.44
C ASP A 199 -12.93 11.77 -7.78
N SER A 200 -12.25 10.93 -6.99
CA SER A 200 -10.82 10.62 -7.18
C SER A 200 -10.58 9.42 -8.12
N LEU A 201 -11.63 8.73 -8.60
CA LEU A 201 -11.55 7.59 -9.55
C LEU A 201 -11.57 8.04 -11.01
#